data_AF-A0A2K6LF18-F1
#
_entry.id   AF-A0A2K6LF18-F1
#
_cell.length_a   1.000
_cell.length_b   1.000
_cell.length_c   1.000
_cell.angle_alpha   90.00
_cell.angle_beta   90.00
_cell.angle_gamma   90.00
#
_symmetry.space_group_name_H-M   'P 1'
#
loop_
_entity.id
_entity.type
_entity.pdbx_description
1 polymer ?
#
loop_
_entity_poly.entity_id
_entity_poly.type
_entity_poly.pdbx_seq_one_letter_code
_entity_poly.pdbx_strand_id
1 'polypeptide(L)'
;MDPSNYGGIKGKVSSRVHCGLQDSQKAQGAEDEQENEDNEEERNGEEEEDAEESSVEDSLENNWNILQFLPQAASCQSYFLMIVSAYIVAVYHCMKDGLRRSAPGSTPVRRRGASQLSQEAEGAAGALPGMITFSQDYVANELTQNFFTITQKIQKKVTGSRNSTELSEMFPVLPGSHLLLNNPALEFIKYVCKVLSLDTNITNQVNKLNRDLLRLVDVGEFSEEAQFRDPCRSYVLPEVICRSCNFCRDLDLCKDSSFSEDGAVLPQWLCSNCQAPYDSSAIEMTLVEVLQKKLMAFTLQDLICLKCRGVKETSMPVYCSCAGDFALTIHTQVFMEQIGIFRNIAQQYGMSYLLETLEWLLQKNPQRGR
;
A
#
# COMPACT_ATOMS: atom_id res chain seq x y z
N MET A 1 -2.89 8.21 -5.70
CA MET A 1 -2.73 6.80 -5.30
C MET A 1 -1.33 6.65 -4.72
N ASP A 2 -1.16 5.85 -3.67
CA ASP A 2 0.18 5.40 -3.24
C ASP A 2 0.61 4.30 -4.23
N PRO A 3 1.65 4.50 -5.06
CA PRO A 3 2.04 3.53 -6.08
C PRO A 3 2.56 2.20 -5.48
N SER A 4 2.83 2.17 -4.19
CA SER A 4 3.38 0.99 -3.49
C SER A 4 2.34 0.26 -2.63
N ASN A 5 1.07 0.68 -2.64
CA ASN A 5 -0.01 0.04 -1.90
C ASN A 5 -1.30 0.00 -2.74
N TYR A 6 -1.43 -1.05 -3.56
CA TYR A 6 -2.60 -1.30 -4.39
C TYR A 6 -2.91 -2.80 -4.52
N GLY A 7 -4.16 -3.11 -4.85
CA GLY A 7 -4.58 -4.45 -5.24
C GLY A 7 -5.83 -4.36 -6.11
N GLY A 8 -6.03 -5.34 -6.99
CA GLY A 8 -7.11 -5.34 -7.97
C GLY A 8 -6.90 -6.41 -9.04
N ILE A 9 -7.91 -6.62 -9.88
CA ILE A 9 -7.89 -7.64 -10.93
C ILE A 9 -7.46 -7.01 -12.25
N LYS A 10 -6.47 -7.61 -12.93
CA LYS A 10 -5.96 -7.13 -14.22
C LYS A 10 -7.07 -7.13 -15.28
N GLY A 11 -7.39 -5.97 -15.82
CA GLY A 11 -8.30 -5.87 -16.95
C GLY A 11 -7.68 -6.42 -18.24
N LYS A 12 -8.28 -7.44 -18.85
CA LYS A 12 -7.95 -7.88 -20.21
C LYS A 12 -8.49 -6.84 -21.21
N VAL A 13 -7.63 -5.99 -21.77
CA VAL A 13 -8.02 -5.01 -22.80
C VAL A 13 -8.36 -5.76 -24.08
N SER A 14 -9.59 -5.58 -24.60
CA SER A 14 -10.00 -6.19 -25.86
C SER A 14 -9.13 -5.70 -27.02
N SER A 15 -8.68 -6.62 -27.88
CA SER A 15 -7.89 -6.36 -29.08
C SER A 15 -8.54 -5.38 -30.08
N ARG A 16 -9.85 -5.11 -29.92
CA ARG A 16 -10.59 -4.10 -30.71
C ARG A 16 -10.27 -2.64 -30.35
N VAL A 17 -9.50 -2.38 -29.28
CA VAL A 17 -9.14 -1.01 -28.86
C VAL A 17 -7.91 -0.44 -29.61
N HIS A 18 -7.31 -1.20 -30.54
CA HIS A 18 -6.33 -0.66 -31.50
C HIS A 18 -7.00 0.19 -32.60
N CYS A 19 -7.43 1.39 -32.23
CA CYS A 19 -7.63 2.48 -33.19
C CYS A 19 -6.26 2.97 -33.70
N GLY A 20 -5.85 2.47 -34.87
CA GLY A 20 -4.81 3.13 -35.68
C GLY A 20 -3.55 2.33 -35.96
N LEU A 21 -3.66 1.30 -36.81
CA LEU A 21 -2.88 1.18 -38.06
C LEU A 21 -3.42 -0.02 -38.85
N GLN A 22 -3.93 0.25 -40.05
CA GLN A 22 -4.21 -0.81 -41.02
C GLN A 22 -2.88 -1.33 -41.56
N ASP A 23 -2.76 -2.64 -41.69
CA ASP A 23 -2.24 -3.18 -42.94
C ASP A 23 -3.08 -4.38 -43.38
N SER A 24 -3.38 -4.42 -44.68
CA SER A 24 -4.34 -5.36 -45.27
C SER A 24 -3.63 -6.38 -46.13
N GLN A 25 -3.97 -7.66 -45.99
CA GLN A 25 -3.82 -8.62 -47.09
C GLN A 25 -4.82 -9.79 -46.99
N LYS A 26 -5.44 -10.09 -48.15
CA LYS A 26 -6.33 -11.24 -48.44
C LYS A 26 -5.44 -12.51 -48.66
N ALA A 27 -5.85 -13.75 -48.93
CA ALA A 27 -7.11 -14.45 -49.33
C ALA A 27 -6.87 -16.00 -49.16
N GLN A 28 -7.74 -16.99 -49.39
CA GLN A 28 -9.19 -17.12 -49.71
C GLN A 28 -9.60 -18.62 -49.62
N GLY A 29 -10.89 -18.93 -49.42
CA GLY A 29 -11.50 -20.26 -49.65
C GLY A 29 -11.74 -21.12 -48.39
N ALA A 30 -12.74 -22.01 -48.34
CA ALA A 30 -13.87 -22.26 -49.26
C ALA A 30 -15.03 -22.95 -48.49
N GLU A 31 -16.22 -23.00 -49.10
CA GLU A 31 -17.41 -23.77 -48.68
C GLU A 31 -17.10 -25.29 -48.67
N ASP A 32 -17.83 -26.21 -48.02
CA ASP A 32 -19.24 -26.23 -47.57
C ASP A 32 -19.49 -27.38 -46.54
N GLU A 33 -20.77 -27.63 -46.23
CA GLU A 33 -21.39 -28.83 -45.61
C GLU A 33 -21.77 -28.83 -44.12
N GLN A 34 -22.93 -29.44 -43.85
CA GLN A 34 -23.74 -29.39 -42.62
C GLN A 34 -23.65 -30.73 -41.87
N GLU A 35 -23.84 -30.74 -40.55
CA GLU A 35 -24.80 -31.63 -39.88
C GLU A 35 -25.11 -31.18 -38.44
N ASN A 36 -26.20 -31.70 -37.87
CA ASN A 36 -26.80 -31.20 -36.63
C ASN A 36 -26.21 -31.89 -35.39
N GLU A 37 -26.14 -31.18 -34.26
CA GLU A 37 -26.29 -31.80 -32.93
C GLU A 37 -26.81 -30.78 -31.88
N ASP A 38 -28.12 -30.53 -31.91
CA ASP A 38 -28.82 -29.91 -30.78
C ASP A 38 -28.85 -30.93 -29.61
N ASN A 39 -28.04 -30.74 -28.54
CA ASN A 39 -28.30 -31.14 -27.13
C ASN A 39 -27.12 -30.94 -26.12
N GLU A 40 -26.27 -29.91 -26.22
CA GLU A 40 -25.19 -29.67 -25.21
C GLU A 40 -25.27 -28.30 -24.47
N GLU A 41 -26.25 -27.45 -24.75
CA GLU A 41 -26.29 -26.07 -24.21
C GLU A 41 -26.55 -25.96 -22.69
N GLU A 42 -27.10 -26.97 -22.02
CA GLU A 42 -27.30 -26.94 -20.55
C GLU A 42 -26.10 -27.44 -19.73
N ARG A 43 -25.00 -27.89 -20.36
CA ARG A 43 -23.82 -28.42 -19.65
C ARG A 43 -22.54 -27.62 -19.83
N ASN A 44 -22.39 -26.90 -20.96
CA ASN A 44 -21.26 -25.98 -21.16
C ASN A 44 -21.28 -24.76 -20.22
N GLY A 45 -22.44 -24.34 -19.72
CA GLY A 45 -22.54 -23.18 -18.83
C GLY A 45 -21.76 -23.34 -17.53
N GLU A 46 -21.84 -24.51 -16.89
CA GLU A 46 -21.14 -24.78 -15.62
C GLU A 46 -19.63 -24.97 -15.83
N GLU A 47 -19.21 -25.63 -16.92
CA GLU A 47 -17.79 -25.86 -17.23
C GLU A 47 -17.06 -24.59 -17.74
N GLU A 48 -17.75 -23.69 -18.45
CA GLU A 48 -17.21 -22.34 -18.77
C GLU A 48 -17.18 -21.42 -17.54
N GLU A 49 -18.11 -21.56 -16.58
CA GLU A 49 -18.11 -20.76 -15.35
C GLU A 49 -16.93 -21.10 -14.42
N ASP A 50 -16.68 -22.39 -14.14
CA ASP A 50 -15.50 -22.82 -13.35
C ASP A 50 -14.16 -22.41 -14.03
N ALA A 51 -14.10 -22.46 -15.36
CA ALA A 51 -12.94 -22.02 -16.14
C ALA A 51 -12.76 -20.48 -16.14
N GLU A 52 -13.85 -19.71 -16.11
CA GLU A 52 -13.77 -18.26 -15.98
C GLU A 52 -13.47 -17.80 -14.55
N GLU A 53 -13.99 -18.45 -13.50
CA GLU A 53 -13.72 -18.09 -12.11
C GLU A 53 -12.25 -18.35 -11.73
N SER A 54 -11.71 -19.51 -12.11
CA SER A 54 -10.29 -19.81 -11.92
C SER A 54 -9.36 -18.81 -12.65
N SER A 55 -9.76 -18.29 -13.82
CA SER A 55 -9.03 -17.21 -14.50
C SER A 55 -9.03 -15.86 -13.74
N VAL A 56 -9.92 -15.63 -12.77
CA VAL A 56 -9.97 -14.38 -12.00
C VAL A 56 -8.90 -14.38 -10.92
N GLU A 57 -8.70 -15.49 -10.21
CA GLU A 57 -7.65 -15.62 -9.19
C GLU A 57 -6.25 -15.42 -9.79
N ASP A 58 -5.97 -16.04 -10.95
CA ASP A 58 -4.74 -15.83 -11.72
C ASP A 58 -4.53 -14.38 -12.21
N SER A 59 -5.61 -13.59 -12.26
CA SER A 59 -5.58 -12.18 -12.68
C SER A 59 -5.49 -11.19 -11.52
N LEU A 60 -5.42 -11.65 -10.26
CA LEU A 60 -5.37 -10.79 -9.09
C LEU A 60 -3.96 -10.24 -8.81
N GLU A 61 -3.80 -8.92 -8.85
CA GLU A 61 -2.60 -8.24 -8.34
C GLU A 61 -2.76 -7.84 -6.88
N ASN A 62 -1.72 -8.09 -6.08
CA ASN A 62 -1.58 -7.63 -4.71
C ASN A 62 -0.18 -7.03 -4.52
N ASN A 63 -0.06 -5.71 -4.51
CA ASN A 63 1.20 -5.00 -4.28
C ASN A 63 1.06 -4.08 -3.06
N TRP A 64 1.34 -4.63 -1.89
CA TRP A 64 1.14 -3.97 -0.60
C TRP A 64 2.47 -3.80 0.13
N ASN A 65 3.12 -2.64 0.03
CA ASN A 65 4.30 -2.33 0.84
C ASN A 65 4.00 -2.44 2.35
N ILE A 66 2.79 -2.06 2.78
CA ILE A 66 2.36 -2.16 4.18
C ILE A 66 2.32 -3.60 4.71
N LEU A 67 2.11 -4.58 3.83
CA LEU A 67 2.14 -6.01 4.17
C LEU A 67 3.50 -6.44 4.69
N GLN A 68 4.58 -5.90 4.11
CA GLN A 68 5.95 -6.28 4.44
C GLN A 68 6.31 -5.94 5.89
N PHE A 69 5.63 -4.95 6.49
CA PHE A 69 5.81 -4.56 7.89
C PHE A 69 5.04 -5.45 8.88
N LEU A 70 4.21 -6.40 8.42
CA LEU A 70 3.61 -7.40 9.30
C LEU A 70 4.59 -8.57 9.55
N PRO A 71 4.58 -9.18 10.75
CA PRO A 71 5.34 -10.40 11.03
C PRO A 71 4.98 -11.54 10.07
N GLN A 72 6.00 -12.23 9.55
CA GLN A 72 5.80 -13.53 8.90
C GLN A 72 5.38 -14.60 9.91
N ALA A 73 5.80 -14.43 11.17
CA ALA A 73 5.33 -15.23 12.30
C ALA A 73 3.81 -15.18 12.45
N ALA A 74 3.23 -16.27 12.97
CA ALA A 74 1.79 -16.49 13.08
C ALA A 74 0.99 -16.47 11.75
N SER A 75 1.65 -16.31 10.59
CA SER A 75 1.06 -16.18 9.25
C SER A 75 0.32 -14.87 8.99
N CYS A 76 0.72 -13.76 9.66
CA CYS A 76 0.01 -12.48 9.56
C CYS A 76 -0.03 -11.94 8.12
N GLN A 77 1.07 -12.09 7.36
CA GLN A 77 1.11 -11.66 5.96
C GLN A 77 0.14 -12.46 5.06
N SER A 78 0.18 -13.80 5.14
CA SER A 78 -0.75 -14.65 4.38
C SER A 78 -2.21 -14.37 4.73
N TYR A 79 -2.51 -14.13 6.01
CA TYR A 79 -3.86 -13.77 6.45
C TYR A 79 -4.31 -12.38 5.98
N PHE A 80 -3.40 -11.42 5.84
CA PHE A 80 -3.73 -10.10 5.30
C PHE A 80 -4.15 -10.21 3.85
N LEU A 81 -3.33 -10.92 3.05
CA LEU A 81 -3.62 -11.18 1.64
C LEU A 81 -4.94 -11.91 1.48
N MET A 82 -5.21 -12.91 2.31
CA MET A 82 -6.46 -13.68 2.26
C MET A 82 -7.71 -12.82 2.50
N ILE A 83 -7.71 -11.92 3.49
CA ILE A 83 -8.87 -11.05 3.75
C ILE A 83 -9.05 -10.01 2.64
N VAL A 84 -7.96 -9.35 2.22
CA VAL A 84 -8.00 -8.30 1.19
C VAL A 84 -8.39 -8.88 -0.18
N SER A 85 -7.81 -10.03 -0.54
CA SER A 85 -8.12 -10.73 -1.80
C SER A 85 -9.57 -11.21 -1.83
N ALA A 86 -10.06 -11.83 -0.73
CA ALA A 86 -11.46 -12.27 -0.65
C ALA A 86 -12.44 -11.11 -0.86
N TYR A 87 -12.16 -9.91 -0.31
CA TYR A 87 -12.97 -8.73 -0.59
C TYR A 87 -12.91 -8.29 -2.06
N ILE A 88 -11.71 -8.15 -2.63
CA ILE A 88 -11.52 -7.72 -4.03
C ILE A 88 -12.23 -8.67 -5.00
N VAL A 89 -12.06 -9.98 -4.80
CA VAL A 89 -12.69 -11.03 -5.62
C VAL A 89 -14.22 -10.99 -5.44
N ALA A 90 -14.75 -11.01 -4.21
CA ALA A 90 -16.19 -10.98 -3.99
C ALA A 90 -16.88 -9.76 -4.64
N VAL A 91 -16.30 -8.57 -4.53
CA VAL A 91 -16.82 -7.34 -5.18
C VAL A 91 -16.75 -7.45 -6.71
N TYR A 92 -15.68 -8.04 -7.25
CA TYR A 92 -15.53 -8.23 -8.70
C TYR A 92 -16.54 -9.22 -9.29
N HIS A 93 -16.80 -10.36 -8.63
CA HIS A 93 -17.82 -11.30 -9.10
C HIS A 93 -19.21 -10.64 -9.07
N CYS A 94 -19.55 -9.92 -7.99
CA CYS A 94 -20.79 -9.13 -7.92
C CYS A 94 -20.90 -8.08 -9.03
N MET A 95 -19.79 -7.42 -9.38
CA MET A 95 -19.73 -6.47 -10.50
C MET A 95 -19.96 -7.17 -11.86
N LYS A 96 -19.30 -8.31 -12.09
CA LYS A 96 -19.42 -9.13 -13.32
C LYS A 96 -20.86 -9.62 -13.50
N ASP A 97 -21.50 -10.10 -12.43
CA ASP A 97 -22.91 -10.50 -12.41
C ASP A 97 -23.86 -9.33 -12.69
N GLY A 98 -23.60 -8.16 -12.10
CA GLY A 98 -24.37 -6.94 -12.36
C GLY A 98 -24.31 -6.54 -13.84
N LEU A 99 -23.14 -6.67 -14.47
CA LEU A 99 -22.95 -6.44 -15.91
C LEU A 99 -23.65 -7.50 -16.76
N ARG A 100 -23.49 -8.80 -16.44
CA ARG A 100 -24.17 -9.92 -17.14
C ARG A 100 -25.71 -9.73 -17.11
N ARG A 101 -26.28 -9.38 -15.96
CA ARG A 101 -27.74 -9.12 -15.80
C ARG A 101 -28.23 -7.85 -16.50
N SER A 102 -27.33 -6.90 -16.78
CA SER A 102 -27.64 -5.64 -17.47
C SER A 102 -27.38 -5.70 -18.99
N ALA A 103 -26.94 -6.86 -19.51
CA ALA A 103 -26.65 -7.04 -20.93
C ALA A 103 -27.94 -6.95 -21.78
N PRO A 104 -27.91 -6.30 -22.96
CA PRO A 104 -29.07 -6.23 -23.85
C PRO A 104 -29.53 -7.62 -24.30
N GLY A 105 -30.69 -8.05 -23.83
CA GLY A 105 -31.31 -9.35 -24.15
C GLY A 105 -31.89 -10.09 -22.95
N SER A 106 -31.34 -9.88 -21.75
CA SER A 106 -31.67 -10.67 -20.55
C SER A 106 -32.90 -10.20 -19.76
N THR A 107 -33.56 -9.12 -20.17
CA THR A 107 -34.81 -8.66 -19.54
C THR A 107 -36.01 -9.48 -20.05
N PRO A 108 -36.76 -10.21 -19.18
CA PRO A 108 -37.92 -10.96 -19.64
C PRO A 108 -38.99 -10.02 -20.20
N VAL A 109 -39.46 -10.32 -21.42
CA VAL A 109 -40.45 -9.49 -22.14
C VAL A 109 -41.79 -9.50 -21.40
N ARG A 110 -42.00 -8.52 -20.51
CA ARG A 110 -43.34 -8.21 -20.00
C ARG A 110 -44.22 -7.75 -21.17
N ARG A 111 -45.23 -8.54 -21.50
CA ARG A 111 -46.30 -8.12 -22.44
C ARG A 111 -46.87 -6.78 -21.98
N ARG A 112 -46.89 -5.79 -22.88
CA ARG A 112 -47.27 -4.41 -22.60
C ARG A 112 -48.68 -4.30 -22.00
N GLY A 113 -48.76 -3.80 -20.77
CA GLY A 113 -49.88 -2.99 -20.27
C GLY A 113 -49.54 -1.51 -20.47
N ALA A 114 -50.53 -0.66 -20.72
CA ALA A 114 -50.30 0.71 -21.22
C ALA A 114 -49.66 1.67 -20.19
N SER A 115 -48.69 2.45 -20.68
CA SER A 115 -48.25 3.77 -20.20
C SER A 115 -47.98 3.99 -18.70
N GLN A 116 -46.71 4.16 -18.33
CA GLN A 116 -46.13 5.47 -17.97
C GLN A 116 -44.65 5.52 -18.39
N LEU A 117 -44.12 6.71 -18.71
CA LEU A 117 -42.69 6.89 -18.98
C LEU A 117 -41.90 6.86 -17.66
N SER A 118 -41.03 5.87 -17.47
CA SER A 118 -39.90 5.98 -16.55
C SER A 118 -38.72 6.58 -17.30
N GLN A 119 -38.19 7.72 -16.84
CA GLN A 119 -36.96 8.29 -17.36
C GLN A 119 -35.79 7.35 -17.05
N GLU A 120 -35.06 6.93 -18.08
CA GLU A 120 -33.76 6.29 -17.91
C GLU A 120 -32.78 7.33 -17.36
N ALA A 121 -32.14 7.03 -16.23
CA ALA A 121 -31.11 7.88 -15.66
C ALA A 121 -29.79 7.63 -16.38
N GLU A 122 -29.56 8.34 -17.49
CA GLU A 122 -28.22 8.46 -18.06
C GLU A 122 -27.25 9.09 -17.04
N GLY A 123 -26.02 8.56 -16.97
CA GLY A 123 -24.87 9.33 -16.51
C GLY A 123 -24.65 9.44 -15.00
N ALA A 124 -24.36 8.31 -14.34
CA ALA A 124 -23.50 8.32 -13.16
C ALA A 124 -22.43 7.22 -13.27
N ALA A 125 -21.15 7.61 -13.29
CA ALA A 125 -20.02 6.69 -13.14
C ALA A 125 -19.87 6.25 -11.67
N GLY A 126 -20.93 5.64 -11.14
CA GLY A 126 -21.03 5.16 -9.76
C GLY A 126 -21.39 3.69 -9.72
N ALA A 127 -21.01 3.01 -8.64
CA ALA A 127 -21.35 1.61 -8.40
C ALA A 127 -22.87 1.39 -8.49
N LEU A 128 -23.29 0.28 -9.12
CA LEU A 128 -24.69 -0.14 -9.14
C LEU A 128 -25.19 -0.28 -7.69
N PRO A 129 -26.39 0.22 -7.33
CA PRO A 129 -26.88 0.16 -5.95
C PRO A 129 -26.87 -1.23 -5.31
N GLY A 130 -27.13 -2.28 -6.11
CA GLY A 130 -27.05 -3.68 -5.66
C GLY A 130 -25.64 -4.15 -5.29
N MET A 131 -24.61 -3.60 -5.94
CA MET A 131 -23.20 -3.89 -5.64
C MET A 131 -22.78 -3.24 -4.32
N ILE A 132 -23.26 -2.01 -4.06
CA ILE A 132 -23.06 -1.31 -2.78
C ILE A 132 -23.66 -2.11 -1.63
N THR A 133 -24.92 -2.57 -1.75
CA THR A 133 -25.57 -3.38 -0.71
C THR A 133 -24.86 -4.71 -0.51
N PHE A 134 -24.45 -5.40 -1.59
CA PHE A 134 -23.68 -6.64 -1.49
C PHE A 134 -22.36 -6.44 -0.73
N SER A 135 -21.56 -5.44 -1.09
CA SER A 135 -20.29 -5.14 -0.42
C SER A 135 -20.49 -4.86 1.07
N GLN A 136 -21.54 -4.12 1.42
CA GLN A 136 -21.89 -3.82 2.81
C GLN A 136 -22.30 -5.07 3.60
N ASP A 137 -23.14 -5.93 3.03
CA ASP A 137 -23.60 -7.16 3.69
C ASP A 137 -22.48 -8.21 3.79
N TYR A 138 -21.64 -8.35 2.76
CA TYR A 138 -20.48 -9.24 2.77
C TYR A 138 -19.48 -8.85 3.87
N VAL A 139 -19.16 -7.56 3.99
CA VAL A 139 -18.27 -7.05 5.05
C VAL A 139 -18.90 -7.23 6.43
N ALA A 140 -20.19 -6.90 6.59
CA ALA A 140 -20.88 -6.97 7.87
C ALA A 140 -21.06 -8.41 8.41
N ASN A 141 -21.09 -9.42 7.54
CA ASN A 141 -21.35 -10.81 7.89
C ASN A 141 -20.11 -11.70 7.73
N GLU A 142 -19.81 -12.15 6.51
CA GLU A 142 -18.81 -13.20 6.25
C GLU A 142 -17.38 -12.72 6.51
N LEU A 143 -17.00 -11.55 5.96
CA LEU A 143 -15.66 -11.00 6.15
C LEU A 143 -15.40 -10.70 7.63
N THR A 144 -16.40 -10.18 8.33
CA THR A 144 -16.37 -9.97 9.79
C THR A 144 -16.04 -11.27 10.52
N GLN A 145 -16.81 -12.35 10.31
CA GLN A 145 -16.58 -13.63 11.00
C GLN A 145 -15.19 -14.22 10.72
N ASN A 146 -14.74 -14.14 9.47
CA ASN A 146 -13.42 -14.57 9.05
C ASN A 146 -12.32 -13.77 9.76
N PHE A 147 -12.41 -12.44 9.75
CA PHE A 147 -11.42 -11.54 10.36
C PHE A 147 -11.36 -11.72 11.89
N PHE A 148 -12.49 -11.88 12.58
CA PHE A 148 -12.52 -12.24 14.01
C PHE A 148 -11.78 -13.57 14.28
N THR A 149 -12.08 -14.61 13.50
CA THR A 149 -11.46 -15.94 13.64
C THR A 149 -9.95 -15.89 13.42
N ILE A 150 -9.50 -15.13 12.41
CA ILE A 150 -8.08 -14.93 12.08
C ILE A 150 -7.37 -14.15 13.19
N THR A 151 -7.96 -13.05 13.66
CA THR A 151 -7.41 -12.23 14.74
C THR A 151 -7.23 -13.05 16.02
N GLN A 152 -8.20 -13.91 16.36
CA GLN A 152 -8.06 -14.85 17.46
C GLN A 152 -6.94 -15.89 17.25
N LYS A 153 -6.75 -16.39 16.02
CA LYS A 153 -5.64 -17.31 15.67
C LYS A 153 -4.29 -16.62 15.84
N ILE A 154 -4.13 -15.37 15.38
CA ILE A 154 -2.91 -14.58 15.58
C ILE A 154 -2.69 -14.34 17.07
N GLN A 155 -3.69 -13.84 17.78
CA GLN A 155 -3.61 -13.55 19.22
C GLN A 155 -3.13 -14.78 20.01
N LYS A 156 -3.72 -15.97 19.80
CA LYS A 156 -3.32 -17.22 20.46
C LYS A 156 -1.89 -17.69 20.14
N LYS A 157 -1.36 -17.37 18.97
CA LYS A 157 0.03 -17.70 18.58
C LYS A 157 1.06 -16.70 19.12
N VAL A 158 0.62 -15.49 19.50
CA VAL A 158 1.48 -14.31 19.77
C VAL A 158 1.42 -13.85 21.24
N THR A 159 0.54 -14.43 22.06
CA THR A 159 0.23 -14.03 23.45
C THR A 159 1.39 -13.91 24.45
N GLY A 160 2.62 -14.30 24.10
CA GLY A 160 3.79 -14.18 24.96
C GLY A 160 4.40 -12.77 25.08
N SER A 161 4.11 -11.84 24.17
CA SER A 161 4.75 -10.51 24.11
C SER A 161 3.73 -9.37 24.17
N ARG A 162 2.96 -9.28 25.28
CA ARG A 162 1.87 -8.29 25.41
C ARG A 162 2.24 -6.98 26.10
N ASN A 163 3.26 -6.98 26.96
CA ASN A 163 3.57 -5.85 27.85
C ASN A 163 5.03 -5.39 27.73
N SER A 164 5.59 -5.36 26.52
CA SER A 164 6.91 -4.76 26.28
C SER A 164 6.78 -3.30 25.84
N THR A 165 7.55 -2.42 26.47
CA THR A 165 7.80 -1.05 25.98
C THR A 165 8.80 -1.03 24.82
N GLU A 166 9.45 -2.16 24.55
CA GLU A 166 10.41 -2.32 23.45
C GLU A 166 9.77 -2.97 22.21
N LEU A 167 10.44 -2.79 21.07
CA LEU A 167 10.10 -3.43 19.80
C LEU A 167 10.00 -4.95 19.98
N SER A 168 8.95 -5.55 19.42
CA SER A 168 8.84 -7.01 19.37
C SER A 168 9.70 -7.53 18.21
N GLU A 169 10.64 -8.44 18.51
CA GLU A 169 11.53 -9.12 17.55
C GLU A 169 10.77 -9.83 16.40
N MET A 170 9.45 -10.00 16.54
CA MET A 170 8.58 -10.58 15.52
C MET A 170 8.37 -9.64 14.31
N PHE A 171 8.53 -8.32 14.47
CA PHE A 171 8.35 -7.36 13.39
C PHE A 171 9.64 -7.17 12.59
N PRO A 172 9.58 -7.16 11.25
CA PRO A 172 10.75 -6.89 10.42
C PRO A 172 11.16 -5.41 10.51
N VAL A 173 12.46 -5.16 10.60
CA VAL A 173 13.04 -3.82 10.49
C VAL A 173 13.39 -3.57 9.03
N LEU A 174 12.52 -2.86 8.32
CA LEU A 174 12.68 -2.47 6.92
C LEU A 174 13.24 -1.04 6.84
N PRO A 175 13.76 -0.58 5.68
CA PRO A 175 14.35 0.74 5.53
C PRO A 175 13.47 1.90 6.02
N GLY A 176 12.16 1.83 5.78
CA GLY A 176 11.19 2.83 6.21
C GLY A 176 10.70 2.73 7.67
N SER A 177 11.15 1.72 8.43
CA SER A 177 10.62 1.44 9.78
C SER A 177 10.93 2.57 10.77
N HIS A 178 9.87 3.12 11.39
CA HIS A 178 9.99 4.16 12.42
C HIS A 178 9.05 4.00 13.62
N LEU A 179 8.09 3.07 13.54
CA LEU A 179 7.13 2.80 14.61
C LEU A 179 7.66 1.73 15.57
N LEU A 180 7.40 1.90 16.86
CA LEU A 180 7.66 0.90 17.89
C LEU A 180 6.50 -0.11 17.93
N LEU A 181 6.56 -1.11 17.07
CA LEU A 181 5.52 -2.15 16.94
C LEU A 181 5.77 -3.29 17.93
N ASN A 182 4.77 -3.59 18.78
CA ASN A 182 4.85 -4.64 19.80
C ASN A 182 3.70 -5.67 19.73
N ASN A 183 2.53 -5.31 19.16
CA ASN A 183 1.32 -6.14 19.12
C ASN A 183 0.91 -6.52 17.68
N PRO A 184 1.35 -7.70 17.16
CA PRO A 184 1.01 -8.17 15.82
C PRO A 184 -0.48 -8.27 15.51
N ALA A 185 -1.33 -8.57 16.50
CA ALA A 185 -2.78 -8.65 16.27
C ALA A 185 -3.40 -7.25 16.07
N LEU A 186 -2.93 -6.23 16.80
CA LEU A 186 -3.37 -4.84 16.65
C LEU A 186 -2.96 -4.27 15.28
N GLU A 187 -1.70 -4.42 14.90
CA GLU A 187 -1.21 -3.91 13.61
C GLU A 187 -1.84 -4.67 12.42
N PHE A 188 -2.09 -5.97 12.57
CA PHE A 188 -2.89 -6.73 11.60
C PHE A 188 -4.30 -6.14 11.41
N ILE A 189 -5.02 -5.85 12.51
CA ILE A 189 -6.35 -5.22 12.45
C ILE A 189 -6.25 -3.88 11.70
N LYS A 190 -5.34 -3.01 12.14
CA LYS A 190 -5.12 -1.68 11.57
C LYS A 190 -4.88 -1.71 10.07
N TYR A 191 -3.99 -2.58 9.59
CA TYR A 191 -3.55 -2.54 8.19
C TYR A 191 -4.65 -3.05 7.27
N VAL A 192 -5.33 -4.14 7.63
CA VAL A 192 -6.47 -4.68 6.88
C VAL A 192 -7.64 -3.68 6.89
N CYS A 193 -8.02 -3.12 8.04
CA CYS A 193 -9.06 -2.10 8.11
C CYS A 193 -8.69 -0.84 7.33
N LYS A 194 -7.40 -0.45 7.28
CA LYS A 194 -6.94 0.68 6.47
C LYS A 194 -7.11 0.43 4.98
N VAL A 195 -6.78 -0.77 4.49
CA VAL A 195 -7.02 -1.15 3.08
C VAL A 195 -8.51 -1.20 2.76
N LEU A 196 -9.33 -1.82 3.60
CA LEU A 196 -10.79 -1.85 3.39
C LEU A 196 -11.41 -0.44 3.42
N SER A 197 -10.85 0.49 4.20
CA SER A 197 -11.31 1.90 4.23
C SER A 197 -11.06 2.70 2.93
N LEU A 198 -10.37 2.13 1.95
CA LEU A 198 -10.22 2.73 0.62
C LEU A 198 -11.54 2.70 -0.17
N ASP A 199 -12.42 1.74 0.10
CA ASP A 199 -13.77 1.70 -0.47
C ASP A 199 -14.75 2.49 0.42
N THR A 200 -15.14 3.66 -0.05
CA THR A 200 -16.04 4.57 0.66
C THR A 200 -17.43 3.96 0.91
N ASN A 201 -17.85 2.98 0.11
CA ASN A 201 -19.17 2.35 0.22
C ASN A 201 -19.35 1.52 1.49
N ILE A 202 -18.25 1.00 2.07
CA ILE A 202 -18.26 0.12 3.25
C ILE A 202 -17.75 0.81 4.54
N THR A 203 -17.55 2.13 4.51
CA THR A 203 -16.94 2.91 5.61
C THR A 203 -17.55 2.61 6.99
N ASN A 204 -18.88 2.55 7.09
CA ASN A 204 -19.57 2.31 8.37
C ASN A 204 -19.36 0.88 8.89
N GLN A 205 -19.32 -0.09 7.99
CA GLN A 205 -19.13 -1.50 8.25
C GLN A 205 -17.69 -1.75 8.71
N VAL A 206 -16.69 -1.14 8.04
CA VAL A 206 -15.28 -1.17 8.44
C VAL A 206 -15.07 -0.49 9.80
N ASN A 207 -15.71 0.66 10.06
CA ASN A 207 -15.64 1.34 11.37
C ASN A 207 -16.22 0.48 12.50
N LYS A 208 -17.38 -0.17 12.27
CA LYS A 208 -17.98 -1.13 13.22
C LYS A 208 -17.04 -2.30 13.49
N LEU A 209 -16.52 -2.91 12.42
CA LEU A 209 -15.61 -4.05 12.46
C LEU A 209 -14.31 -3.72 13.22
N ASN A 210 -13.69 -2.58 12.92
CA ASN A 210 -12.49 -2.11 13.61
C ASN A 210 -12.73 -1.96 15.13
N ARG A 211 -13.79 -1.26 15.55
CA ARG A 211 -14.14 -1.12 16.97
C ARG A 211 -14.33 -2.47 17.65
N ASP A 212 -15.08 -3.37 17.03
CA ASP A 212 -15.43 -4.64 17.63
C ASP A 212 -14.21 -5.60 17.66
N LEU A 213 -13.26 -5.48 16.72
CA LEU A 213 -11.94 -6.15 16.74
C LEU A 213 -10.96 -5.54 17.76
N LEU A 214 -10.94 -4.21 17.94
CA LEU A 214 -10.13 -3.54 18.95
C LEU A 214 -10.51 -4.01 20.36
N ARG A 215 -11.81 -4.20 20.62
CA ARG A 215 -12.32 -4.83 21.84
C ARG A 215 -11.84 -6.27 22.03
N LEU A 216 -11.67 -7.05 20.95
CA LEU A 216 -11.12 -8.42 21.03
C LEU A 216 -9.64 -8.42 21.44
N VAL A 217 -8.87 -7.39 21.08
CA VAL A 217 -7.46 -7.24 21.48
C VAL A 217 -7.23 -6.42 22.75
N ASP A 218 -8.31 -6.02 23.44
CA ASP A 218 -8.32 -5.21 24.67
C ASP A 218 -7.71 -3.80 24.49
N VAL A 219 -7.96 -3.18 23.33
CA VAL A 219 -7.51 -1.82 23.00
C VAL A 219 -8.73 -0.90 22.85
N GLY A 220 -8.70 0.26 23.49
CA GLY A 220 -9.77 1.26 23.40
C GLY A 220 -9.81 1.97 22.04
N GLU A 221 -11.01 2.20 21.48
CA GLU A 221 -11.18 2.80 20.15
C GLU A 221 -10.62 4.23 20.00
N PHE A 222 -10.43 4.94 21.12
CA PHE A 222 -9.87 6.28 21.19
C PHE A 222 -8.43 6.32 21.72
N SER A 223 -7.74 5.18 21.85
CA SER A 223 -6.34 5.17 22.27
C SER A 223 -5.42 5.64 21.14
N GLU A 224 -4.26 6.21 21.49
CA GLU A 224 -3.21 6.54 20.53
C GLU A 224 -2.68 5.28 19.81
N GLU A 225 -2.72 4.12 20.49
CA GLU A 225 -2.33 2.82 19.94
C GLU A 225 -3.32 2.30 18.90
N ALA A 226 -4.61 2.63 18.99
CA ALA A 226 -5.62 2.23 18.00
C ALA A 226 -5.52 3.01 16.69
N GLN A 227 -4.94 4.23 16.72
CA GLN A 227 -4.82 5.08 15.53
C GLN A 227 -3.88 4.45 14.49
N PHE A 228 -4.35 4.35 13.25
CA PHE A 228 -3.51 3.96 12.13
C PHE A 228 -2.39 4.99 11.92
N ARG A 229 -1.15 4.52 11.87
CA ARG A 229 0.03 5.29 11.44
C ARG A 229 0.75 4.45 10.39
N ASP A 230 1.18 5.08 9.30
CA ASP A 230 1.91 4.39 8.24
C ASP A 230 3.23 3.84 8.80
N PRO A 231 3.51 2.53 8.76
CA PRO A 231 4.75 1.96 9.26
C PRO A 231 5.97 2.30 8.38
N CYS A 232 5.74 2.73 7.14
CA CYS A 232 6.78 3.04 6.16
C CYS A 232 6.96 4.56 6.00
N ARG A 233 8.08 5.11 6.46
CA ARG A 233 8.54 6.42 5.97
C ARG A 233 9.21 6.22 4.62
N SER A 234 8.74 6.96 3.62
CA SER A 234 9.43 7.08 2.33
C SER A 234 10.73 7.89 2.46
N TYR A 235 11.72 7.55 1.64
CA TYR A 235 12.87 8.42 1.41
C TYR A 235 13.20 8.46 -0.07
N VAL A 236 12.85 9.57 -0.71
CA VAL A 236 12.96 9.75 -2.15
C VAL A 236 14.26 10.49 -2.48
N LEU A 237 15.11 9.86 -3.30
CA LEU A 237 16.17 10.55 -4.01
C LEU A 237 15.58 11.17 -5.30
N PRO A 238 15.73 12.49 -5.50
CA PRO A 238 15.26 13.14 -6.72
C PRO A 238 16.18 12.81 -7.90
N GLU A 239 15.61 12.76 -9.10
CA GLU A 239 16.34 12.83 -10.38
C GLU A 239 17.45 11.75 -10.56
N VAL A 240 17.22 10.51 -10.12
CA VAL A 240 18.18 9.40 -10.24
C VAL A 240 18.24 8.89 -11.68
N ILE A 241 19.40 9.07 -12.33
CA ILE A 241 19.64 8.70 -13.73
C ILE A 241 20.17 7.27 -13.83
N CYS A 242 19.51 6.41 -14.59
CA CYS A 242 20.00 5.07 -14.91
C CYS A 242 21.17 5.13 -15.91
N ARG A 243 22.36 4.64 -15.53
CA ARG A 243 23.54 4.63 -16.41
C ARG A 243 23.40 3.77 -17.67
N SER A 244 22.46 2.82 -17.70
CA SER A 244 22.27 1.89 -18.82
C SER A 244 21.34 2.42 -19.91
N CYS A 245 20.32 3.23 -19.57
CA CYS A 245 19.33 3.73 -20.52
C CYS A 245 19.06 5.24 -20.44
N ASN A 246 19.76 5.96 -19.55
CA ASN A 246 19.57 7.39 -19.25
C ASN A 246 18.17 7.79 -18.77
N PHE A 247 17.31 6.81 -18.39
CA PHE A 247 16.02 7.10 -17.78
C PHE A 247 16.22 7.77 -16.42
N CYS A 248 15.65 8.96 -16.27
CA CYS A 248 15.69 9.76 -15.05
C CYS A 248 14.34 9.63 -14.33
N ARG A 249 14.39 9.32 -13.03
CA ARG A 249 13.20 9.26 -12.17
C ARG A 249 13.57 9.56 -10.73
N ASP A 250 12.58 9.97 -9.96
CA ASP A 250 12.67 9.91 -8.51
C ASP A 250 12.67 8.44 -8.05
N LEU A 251 13.41 8.12 -6.98
CA LEU A 251 13.61 6.76 -6.49
C LEU A 251 13.37 6.71 -4.98
N ASP A 252 12.35 5.98 -4.54
CA ASP A 252 12.04 5.79 -3.11
C ASP A 252 12.83 4.61 -2.56
N LEU A 253 13.88 4.90 -1.79
CA LEU A 253 14.78 3.89 -1.24
C LEU A 253 14.07 2.94 -0.26
N CYS A 254 12.91 3.32 0.28
CA CYS A 254 12.16 2.54 1.25
C CYS A 254 11.00 1.72 0.62
N LYS A 255 10.67 1.98 -0.65
CA LYS A 255 9.52 1.36 -1.34
C LYS A 255 9.88 0.67 -2.68
N ASP A 256 10.90 1.15 -3.40
CA ASP A 256 11.30 0.63 -4.72
C ASP A 256 12.26 -0.58 -4.68
N SER A 257 12.31 -1.28 -3.54
CA SER A 257 13.25 -2.38 -3.29
C SER A 257 12.83 -3.68 -3.98
N SER A 258 13.64 -4.21 -4.89
CA SER A 258 13.49 -5.59 -5.34
C SER A 258 14.22 -6.53 -4.39
N PHE A 259 13.47 -7.33 -3.64
CA PHE A 259 14.00 -8.43 -2.83
C PHE A 259 14.11 -9.70 -3.68
N SER A 260 15.22 -10.42 -3.58
CA SER A 260 15.32 -11.82 -4.02
C SER A 260 14.85 -12.74 -2.90
N GLU A 261 14.02 -13.73 -3.21
CA GLU A 261 13.42 -14.66 -2.23
C GLU A 261 14.47 -15.48 -1.45
N ASP A 262 15.64 -15.72 -2.05
CA ASP A 262 16.70 -16.58 -1.49
C ASP A 262 17.49 -15.96 -0.31
N GLY A 263 17.31 -14.67 0.00
CA GLY A 263 17.97 -13.98 1.14
C GLY A 263 19.51 -13.91 1.11
N ALA A 264 20.17 -14.57 0.16
CA ALA A 264 21.63 -14.65 0.02
C ALA A 264 22.23 -13.46 -0.77
N VAL A 265 21.39 -12.64 -1.41
CA VAL A 265 21.79 -11.46 -2.19
C VAL A 265 21.21 -10.22 -1.53
N LEU A 266 22.03 -9.17 -1.37
CA LEU A 266 21.57 -7.88 -0.86
C LEU A 266 20.45 -7.31 -1.78
N PRO A 267 19.43 -6.65 -1.22
CA PRO A 267 18.39 -6.04 -2.03
C PRO A 267 18.96 -4.99 -2.97
N GLN A 268 18.32 -4.82 -4.12
CA GLN A 268 18.74 -3.88 -5.16
C GLN A 268 17.59 -2.95 -5.54
N TRP A 269 17.92 -1.81 -6.14
CA TRP A 269 16.96 -0.94 -6.81
C TRP A 269 17.13 -1.10 -8.31
N LEU A 270 16.04 -1.37 -9.02
CA LEU A 270 16.07 -1.57 -10.47
C LEU A 270 15.53 -0.33 -11.21
N CYS A 271 16.05 -0.10 -12.40
CA CYS A 271 15.50 0.90 -13.32
C CYS A 271 14.16 0.42 -13.88
N SER A 272 13.08 1.17 -13.64
CA SER A 272 11.73 0.84 -14.11
C SER A 272 11.62 0.65 -15.63
N ASN A 273 12.54 1.23 -16.41
CA ASN A 273 12.54 1.16 -17.87
C ASN A 273 13.30 -0.06 -18.41
N CYS A 274 14.55 -0.31 -17.97
CA CYS A 274 15.41 -1.37 -18.53
C CYS A 274 15.77 -2.50 -17.57
N GLN A 275 15.23 -2.48 -16.34
CA GLN A 275 15.50 -3.44 -15.24
C GLN A 275 16.97 -3.61 -14.86
N ALA A 276 17.87 -2.75 -15.35
CA ALA A 276 19.26 -2.71 -14.89
C ALA A 276 19.32 -2.19 -13.45
N PRO A 277 20.17 -2.77 -12.58
CA PRO A 277 20.34 -2.31 -11.21
C PRO A 277 21.03 -0.94 -11.16
N TYR A 278 20.59 -0.10 -10.23
CA TYR A 278 21.31 1.13 -9.89
C TYR A 278 22.59 0.80 -9.09
N ASP A 279 23.59 1.66 -9.23
CA ASP A 279 24.86 1.54 -8.51
C ASP A 279 24.68 1.92 -7.03
N SER A 280 24.65 0.92 -6.15
CA SER A 280 24.53 1.11 -4.70
C SER A 280 25.62 2.01 -4.11
N SER A 281 26.84 2.03 -4.67
CA SER A 281 27.92 2.89 -4.17
C SER A 281 27.67 4.37 -4.52
N ALA A 282 27.07 4.64 -5.69
CA ALA A 282 26.65 5.99 -6.06
C ALA A 282 25.48 6.49 -5.20
N ILE A 283 24.52 5.61 -4.89
CA ILE A 283 23.41 5.90 -3.98
C ILE A 283 23.94 6.17 -2.56
N GLU A 284 24.85 5.34 -2.05
CA GLU A 284 25.51 5.53 -0.76
C GLU A 284 26.20 6.91 -0.68
N MET A 285 26.98 7.28 -1.69
CA MET A 285 27.64 8.58 -1.72
C MET A 285 26.64 9.74 -1.77
N THR A 286 25.56 9.59 -2.57
CA THR A 286 24.48 10.59 -2.63
C THR A 286 23.80 10.76 -1.27
N LEU A 287 23.59 9.68 -0.52
CA LEU A 287 23.04 9.75 0.84
C LEU A 287 23.99 10.45 1.82
N VAL A 288 25.29 10.22 1.73
CA VAL A 288 26.31 10.94 2.51
C VAL A 288 26.32 12.43 2.15
N GLU A 289 26.26 12.80 0.87
CA GLU A 289 26.16 14.19 0.43
C GLU A 289 24.89 14.87 0.95
N VAL A 290 23.74 14.17 0.93
CA VAL A 290 22.49 14.72 1.47
C VAL A 290 22.54 14.86 3.00
N LEU A 291 23.17 13.92 3.72
CA LEU A 291 23.42 14.03 5.16
C LEU A 291 24.30 15.26 5.48
N GLN A 292 25.39 15.46 4.72
CA GLN A 292 26.26 16.63 4.84
C GLN A 292 25.52 17.94 4.54
N LYS A 293 24.72 17.98 3.47
CA LYS A 293 23.88 19.14 3.11
C LYS A 293 22.87 19.48 4.22
N LYS A 294 22.25 18.47 4.83
CA LYS A 294 21.32 18.64 5.97
C LYS A 294 22.04 19.11 7.23
N LEU A 295 23.23 18.58 7.52
CA LEU A 295 24.07 19.02 8.64
C LEU A 295 24.53 20.48 8.47
N MET A 296 24.91 20.87 7.24
CA MET A 296 25.23 22.25 6.90
C MET A 296 24.02 23.17 7.09
N ALA A 297 22.83 22.79 6.59
CA ALA A 297 21.59 23.53 6.79
C ALA A 297 21.23 23.68 8.28
N PHE A 298 21.37 22.61 9.08
CA PHE A 298 21.17 22.66 10.53
C PHE A 298 22.18 23.58 11.24
N THR A 299 23.41 23.65 10.77
CA THR A 299 24.49 24.49 11.35
C THR A 299 24.31 25.97 11.00
N LEU A 300 23.84 26.27 9.79
CA LEU A 300 23.61 27.62 9.27
C LEU A 300 22.18 28.13 9.48
N GLN A 301 21.35 27.41 10.25
CA GLN A 301 19.94 27.73 10.39
C GLN A 301 19.70 29.08 11.08
N ASP A 302 18.63 29.76 10.68
CA ASP A 302 18.13 30.92 11.40
C ASP A 302 17.59 30.54 12.79
N LEU A 303 17.68 31.50 13.72
CA LEU A 303 17.00 31.43 15.00
C LEU A 303 15.83 32.42 15.03
N ILE A 304 14.65 31.96 15.47
CA ILE A 304 13.44 32.78 15.54
C ILE A 304 13.04 33.08 16.98
N CYS A 305 12.60 34.30 17.26
CA CYS A 305 12.10 34.64 18.59
C CYS A 305 10.71 34.03 18.85
N LEU A 306 10.55 33.36 19.99
CA LEU A 306 9.26 32.75 20.38
C LEU A 306 8.13 33.78 20.60
N LYS A 307 8.46 35.03 20.98
CA LYS A 307 7.47 36.09 21.23
C LYS A 307 7.08 36.86 19.97
N CYS A 308 8.03 37.52 19.32
CA CYS A 308 7.75 38.42 18.19
C CYS A 308 7.88 37.76 16.80
N ARG A 309 8.33 36.49 16.72
CA ARG A 309 8.62 35.75 15.47
C ARG A 309 9.70 36.38 14.57
N GLY A 310 10.39 37.43 15.02
CA GLY A 310 11.53 38.02 14.33
C GLY A 310 12.74 37.08 14.27
N VAL A 311 13.49 37.15 13.17
CA VAL A 311 14.74 36.41 12.94
C VAL A 311 15.89 37.05 13.73
N LYS A 312 16.86 36.24 14.16
CA LYS A 312 18.06 36.70 14.87
C LYS A 312 19.14 37.21 13.91
N GLU A 313 19.22 38.53 13.76
CA GLU A 313 20.15 39.18 12.82
C GLU A 313 21.61 39.29 13.32
N THR A 314 21.88 39.04 14.61
CA THR A 314 23.21 39.21 15.21
C THR A 314 23.61 38.02 16.07
N SER A 315 24.91 37.70 16.11
CA SER A 315 25.40 36.44 16.70
C SER A 315 25.35 36.43 18.24
N MET A 316 25.80 37.53 18.88
CA MET A 316 26.05 37.60 20.33
C MET A 316 24.82 37.58 21.27
N PRO A 317 23.66 38.19 20.98
CA PRO A 317 22.59 38.31 21.99
C PRO A 317 21.97 36.95 22.33
N VAL A 318 21.74 36.71 23.62
CA VAL A 318 21.07 35.50 24.11
C VAL A 318 19.54 35.59 23.97
N TYR A 319 19.00 36.80 24.09
CA TYR A 319 17.56 37.10 24.02
C TYR A 319 17.25 38.11 22.92
N CYS A 320 16.03 38.08 22.40
CA CYS A 320 15.52 39.10 21.48
C CYS A 320 15.29 40.44 22.22
N SER A 321 15.25 41.55 21.47
CA SER A 321 14.90 42.89 21.98
C SER A 321 13.54 42.97 22.69
N CYS A 322 12.61 42.06 22.38
CA CYS A 322 11.33 41.90 23.09
C CYS A 322 11.42 41.03 24.36
N ALA A 323 12.63 40.75 24.85
CA ALA A 323 12.93 39.84 25.96
C ALA A 323 12.30 38.43 25.78
N GLY A 324 12.31 37.92 24.55
CA GLY A 324 11.87 36.57 24.20
C GLY A 324 13.03 35.68 23.79
N ASP A 325 12.96 34.41 24.17
CA ASP A 325 13.95 33.40 23.80
C ASP A 325 13.96 33.13 22.30
N PHE A 326 15.13 32.68 21.82
CA PHE A 326 15.32 32.22 20.46
C PHE A 326 15.17 30.69 20.37
N ALA A 327 14.54 30.21 19.30
CA ALA A 327 14.36 28.80 19.02
C ALA A 327 14.92 28.43 17.64
N LEU A 328 15.31 27.15 17.51
CA LEU A 328 15.72 26.52 16.25
C LEU A 328 14.58 26.56 15.23
N THR A 329 14.91 26.86 13.97
CA THR A 329 14.01 26.71 12.82
C THR A 329 14.04 25.28 12.26
N ILE A 330 15.18 24.60 12.37
CA ILE A 330 15.37 23.18 12.02
C ILE A 330 15.56 22.41 13.33
N HIS A 331 14.52 21.70 13.77
CA HIS A 331 14.55 20.96 15.03
C HIS A 331 15.46 19.73 14.99
N THR A 332 16.24 19.53 16.05
CA THR A 332 17.14 18.36 16.22
C THR A 332 16.39 17.03 16.10
N GLN A 333 15.14 16.95 16.57
CA GLN A 333 14.34 15.72 16.47
C GLN A 333 14.14 15.29 15.00
N VAL A 334 13.78 16.22 14.12
CA VAL A 334 13.58 15.94 12.68
C VAL A 334 14.86 15.44 12.02
N PHE A 335 16.02 15.95 12.47
CA PHE A 335 17.33 15.49 12.00
C PHE A 335 17.66 14.07 12.51
N MET A 336 17.34 13.75 13.77
CA MET A 336 17.55 12.40 14.32
C MET A 336 16.60 11.36 13.70
N GLU A 337 15.36 11.74 13.39
CA GLU A 337 14.42 10.89 12.65
C GLU A 337 14.95 10.56 11.23
N GLN A 338 15.63 11.50 10.57
CA GLN A 338 16.28 11.26 9.27
C GLN A 338 17.52 10.36 9.39
N ILE A 339 18.32 10.51 10.46
CA ILE A 339 19.43 9.60 10.78
C ILE A 339 18.92 8.16 10.98
N GLY A 340 17.75 7.98 11.63
CA GLY A 340 17.12 6.67 11.80
C GLY A 340 16.81 5.98 10.47
N ILE A 341 16.17 6.70 9.54
CA ILE A 341 15.86 6.19 8.19
C ILE A 341 17.15 5.85 7.43
N PHE A 342 18.15 6.74 7.43
CA PHE A 342 19.44 6.46 6.80
C PHE A 342 20.16 5.25 7.40
N ARG A 343 20.05 5.03 8.72
CA ARG A 343 20.64 3.87 9.39
C ARG A 343 19.97 2.58 8.93
N ASN A 344 18.63 2.54 8.85
CA ASN A 344 17.90 1.37 8.39
C ASN A 344 18.20 1.05 6.92
N ILE A 345 18.22 2.07 6.04
CA ILE A 345 18.67 1.90 4.64
C ILE A 345 20.09 1.33 4.61
N ALA A 346 21.01 1.93 5.35
CA ALA A 346 22.41 1.53 5.30
C ALA A 346 22.67 0.12 5.85
N GLN A 347 21.94 -0.30 6.89
CA GLN A 347 21.96 -1.67 7.41
C GLN A 347 21.41 -2.67 6.38
N GLN A 348 20.24 -2.38 5.78
CA GLN A 348 19.57 -3.31 4.87
C GLN A 348 20.31 -3.51 3.54
N TYR A 349 21.02 -2.48 3.06
CA TYR A 349 21.73 -2.48 1.79
C TYR A 349 23.27 -2.66 1.92
N GLY A 350 23.79 -2.84 3.13
CA GLY A 350 25.22 -3.08 3.36
C GLY A 350 26.13 -1.87 3.10
N MET A 351 25.63 -0.65 3.32
CA MET A 351 26.34 0.61 3.08
C MET A 351 27.25 0.96 4.27
N SER A 352 28.46 0.41 4.28
CA SER A 352 29.41 0.55 5.40
C SER A 352 29.90 1.99 5.62
N TYR A 353 30.15 2.76 4.56
CA TYR A 353 30.64 4.13 4.68
C TYR A 353 29.54 5.07 5.20
N LEU A 354 28.30 4.89 4.73
CA LEU A 354 27.16 5.60 5.30
C LEU A 354 26.97 5.24 6.79
N LEU A 355 27.09 3.97 7.18
CA LEU A 355 27.02 3.58 8.60
C LEU A 355 28.11 4.23 9.45
N GLU A 356 29.37 4.26 8.98
CA GLU A 356 30.47 4.91 9.71
C GLU A 356 30.23 6.42 9.90
N THR A 357 29.72 7.12 8.87
CA THR A 357 29.42 8.56 8.97
C THR A 357 28.25 8.85 9.93
N LEU A 358 27.21 8.00 9.94
CA LEU A 358 26.08 8.10 10.86
C LEU A 358 26.50 7.81 12.30
N GLU A 359 27.29 6.76 12.53
CA GLU A 359 27.77 6.38 13.87
C GLU A 359 28.72 7.44 14.44
N TRP A 360 29.61 8.01 13.63
CA TRP A 360 30.43 9.16 14.04
C TRP A 360 29.57 10.36 14.48
N LEU A 361 28.50 10.65 13.75
CA LEU A 361 27.60 11.77 14.02
C LEU A 361 26.77 11.54 15.29
N LEU A 362 26.32 10.30 15.53
CA LEU A 362 25.65 9.88 16.77
C LEU A 362 26.60 9.94 17.98
N GLN A 363 27.84 9.46 17.83
CA GLN A 363 28.86 9.48 18.89
C GLN A 363 29.19 10.91 19.36
N LYS A 364 29.12 11.91 18.47
CA LYS A 364 29.29 13.33 18.84
C LYS A 364 28.05 13.96 19.50
N ASN A 365 26.92 13.26 19.55
CA ASN A 365 25.67 13.72 20.14
C ASN A 365 25.13 12.78 21.25
N PRO A 366 25.92 12.42 22.28
CA PRO A 366 25.59 11.35 23.23
C PRO A 366 24.40 11.64 24.17
N GLN A 367 23.85 12.85 24.17
CA GLN A 367 22.85 13.30 25.15
C GLN A 367 21.40 12.83 24.87
N ARG A 368 21.12 12.13 23.75
CA ARG A 368 19.74 11.77 23.34
C ARG A 368 19.60 10.37 22.73
N GLY A 369 20.36 9.41 23.23
CA GLY A 369 20.20 7.98 22.94
C GLY A 369 19.47 7.22 24.04
N ARG A 370 18.23 7.64 24.37
CA ARG A 370 17.24 6.93 25.21
C ARG A 370 15.84 7.41 24.86
#